data_AF-A0A958RB59-F1
#
_entry.id   AF-A0A958RB59-F1
#
_cell.length_a   1.000
_cell.length_b   1.000
_cell.length_c   1.000
_cell.angle_alpha   90.00
_cell.angle_beta   90.00
_cell.angle_gamma   90.00
#
_symmetry.space_group_name_H-M   'P 1'
#
loop_
_entity.id
_entity.type
_entity.pdbx_description
1 polymer ?
#
loop_
_entity_poly.entity_id
_entity_poly.type
_entity_poly.pdbx_seq_one_letter_code
_entity_poly.pdbx_strand_id
1 'polypeptide(L)'
;MKRVSGEERLLTKSTVYVNEKKNKSEEVQRMVLQKPNSSVLGIPLRLHIYNLAKKDPDSAFQRWLHKREKRAGRLSNFLSEKQVVELGNSYSGINNWLKKTGEAPVVIDD
;
A
#
# COMPACT_ATOMS: atom_id res chain seq x y z
N MET A 1 1.46 -3.34 10.72
CA MET A 1 0.74 -2.04 10.66
C MET A 1 -0.21 -2.09 9.46
N LYS A 2 -1.51 -1.88 9.69
CA LYS A 2 -2.52 -1.74 8.63
C LYS A 2 -2.58 -0.25 8.26
N ARG A 3 -2.60 0.12 6.97
CA ARG A 3 -2.76 1.52 6.54
C ARG A 3 -4.24 1.91 6.52
N VAL A 4 -4.85 1.77 7.68
CA VAL A 4 -6.24 2.14 7.92
C VAL A 4 -6.16 3.21 8.99
N SER A 5 -6.85 4.34 8.79
CA SER A 5 -6.88 5.42 9.77
C SER A 5 -7.44 4.91 11.11
N GLY A 6 -7.26 5.68 12.20
CA GLY A 6 -7.68 5.23 13.53
C GLY A 6 -9.18 4.93 13.64
N GLU A 7 -10.00 5.56 12.81
CA GLU A 7 -11.45 5.43 12.81
C GLU A 7 -11.96 4.49 11.69
N GLU A 8 -11.16 4.29 10.65
CA GLU A 8 -11.50 3.41 9.53
C GLU A 8 -11.42 1.91 9.92
N ARG A 9 -12.23 1.08 9.27
CA ARG A 9 -12.25 -0.37 9.48
C ARG A 9 -11.93 -1.11 8.19
N LEU A 10 -10.99 -2.06 8.25
CA LEU A 10 -10.66 -2.91 7.11
C LEU A 10 -11.74 -3.97 6.89
N LEU A 11 -12.26 -4.06 5.66
CA LEU A 11 -13.15 -5.14 5.27
C LEU A 11 -12.37 -6.47 5.19
N THR A 12 -12.63 -7.36 6.15
CA THR A 12 -11.97 -8.68 6.21
C THR A 12 -12.83 -9.80 5.63
N LYS A 13 -14.15 -9.63 5.63
CA LYS A 13 -15.11 -10.65 5.16
C LYS A 13 -16.42 -10.00 4.76
N SER A 14 -16.96 -10.43 3.62
CA SER A 14 -18.32 -10.14 3.19
C SER A 14 -19.12 -11.45 3.16
N THR A 15 -20.37 -11.43 3.64
CA THR A 15 -21.26 -12.61 3.64
C THR A 15 -22.66 -12.17 3.25
N VAL A 16 -23.24 -12.83 2.25
CA VAL A 16 -24.59 -12.54 1.74
C VAL A 16 -25.58 -13.61 2.21
N TYR A 17 -26.78 -13.18 2.57
CA TYR A 17 -27.90 -14.04 2.95
C TYR A 17 -29.07 -13.80 2.00
N VAL A 18 -29.72 -14.87 1.55
CA VAL A 18 -30.96 -14.83 0.76
C VAL A 18 -31.95 -15.76 1.46
N ASN A 19 -33.10 -15.23 1.88
CA ASN A 19 -34.11 -15.96 2.67
C ASN A 19 -33.47 -16.64 3.89
N GLU A 20 -32.71 -15.87 4.67
CA GLU A 20 -32.01 -16.31 5.90
C GLU A 20 -30.92 -17.38 5.70
N LYS A 21 -30.72 -17.86 4.46
CA LYS A 21 -29.69 -18.83 4.12
C LYS A 21 -28.49 -18.13 3.51
N LYS A 22 -27.30 -18.54 3.96
CA LYS A 22 -26.04 -18.04 3.41
C LYS A 22 -25.95 -18.37 1.92
N ASN A 23 -25.87 -17.34 1.08
CA ASN A 23 -25.75 -17.47 -0.35
C ASN A 23 -24.28 -17.27 -0.77
N LYS A 24 -23.75 -18.19 -1.57
CA LYS A 24 -22.38 -18.16 -2.10
C LYS A 24 -22.35 -18.12 -3.63
N SER A 25 -23.49 -17.95 -4.32
CA SER A 25 -23.51 -17.96 -5.78
C SER A 25 -22.65 -16.83 -6.35
N GLU A 26 -21.94 -17.11 -7.45
CA GLU A 26 -21.10 -16.11 -8.10
C GLU A 26 -21.91 -14.93 -8.62
N GLU A 27 -23.14 -15.18 -9.10
CA GLU A 27 -24.04 -14.14 -9.58
C GLU A 27 -24.36 -13.10 -8.49
N VAL A 28 -24.69 -13.57 -7.29
CA VAL A 28 -24.95 -12.68 -6.15
C VAL A 28 -23.66 -12.01 -5.68
N GLN A 29 -22.53 -12.71 -5.69
CA GLN A 29 -21.23 -12.09 -5.35
C GLN A 29 -20.76 -11.02 -6.34
N ARG A 30 -21.20 -11.08 -7.61
CA ARG A 30 -20.94 -10.02 -8.59
C ARG A 30 -21.70 -8.73 -8.28
N MET A 31 -22.83 -8.82 -7.58
CA MET A 31 -23.62 -7.66 -7.16
C MET A 31 -23.04 -6.96 -5.91
N VAL A 32 -22.16 -7.64 -5.16
CA VAL A 32 -21.51 -7.04 -3.99
C VAL A 32 -20.42 -6.07 -4.43
N LEU A 33 -20.63 -4.79 -4.10
CA LEU A 33 -19.73 -3.68 -4.47
C LEU A 33 -18.37 -3.77 -3.77
N GLN A 34 -18.36 -4.00 -2.45
CA GLN A 34 -17.12 -4.08 -1.68
C GLN A 34 -16.70 -5.53 -1.43
N LYS A 35 -15.53 -5.91 -1.93
CA LYS A 35 -14.90 -7.22 -1.68
C LYS A 35 -13.66 -7.04 -0.80
N PRO A 36 -13.42 -7.92 0.18
CA PRO A 36 -12.20 -7.87 0.99
C PRO A 36 -10.97 -8.08 0.11
N ASN A 37 -9.81 -7.62 0.60
CA ASN A 37 -8.56 -7.77 -0.12
C ASN A 37 -8.22 -9.23 -0.44
N SER A 38 -7.59 -9.45 -1.60
CA SER A 38 -7.22 -10.80 -2.06
C SER A 38 -6.27 -11.48 -1.06
N SER A 39 -6.57 -12.73 -0.72
CA SER A 39 -5.78 -13.52 0.22
C SER A 39 -5.29 -14.83 -0.37
N VAL A 40 -4.05 -15.22 -0.06
CA VAL A 40 -3.49 -16.54 -0.38
C VAL A 40 -3.31 -17.28 0.95
N LEU A 41 -3.90 -18.46 1.08
CA LEU A 41 -3.92 -19.24 2.33
C LEU A 41 -4.42 -18.42 3.55
N GLY A 42 -5.40 -17.53 3.32
CA GLY A 42 -5.94 -16.65 4.36
C GLY A 42 -5.07 -15.44 4.72
N ILE A 43 -3.91 -15.28 4.08
CA ILE A 43 -2.99 -14.14 4.32
C ILE A 43 -3.16 -13.10 3.20
N PRO A 44 -3.47 -11.82 3.53
CA PRO A 44 -3.63 -10.76 2.54
C PRO A 44 -2.26 -10.19 2.14
N LEU A 45 -1.44 -11.01 1.46
CA LEU A 45 -0.06 -10.66 1.09
C LEU A 45 0.04 -9.35 0.29
N ARG A 46 -0.87 -9.15 -0.66
CA ARG A 46 -0.88 -7.93 -1.49
C ARG A 46 -1.16 -6.67 -0.68
N LEU A 47 -2.04 -6.76 0.32
CA LEU A 47 -2.27 -5.67 1.27
C LEU A 47 -0.99 -5.35 2.07
N HIS A 48 -0.25 -6.36 2.50
CA HIS A 48 1.02 -6.14 3.20
C HIS A 48 2.06 -5.48 2.29
N ILE A 49 2.18 -5.91 1.03
CA ILE A 49 3.08 -5.29 0.03
C ILE A 49 2.71 -3.81 -0.17
N TYR A 50 1.44 -3.49 -0.34
CA TYR A 50 0.97 -2.10 -0.44
C TYR A 50 1.35 -1.29 0.80
N ASN A 51 1.21 -1.89 1.98
CA ASN A 51 1.47 -1.21 3.24
C ASN A 51 2.94 -0.82 3.46
N LEU A 52 3.88 -1.50 2.77
CA LEU A 52 5.31 -1.15 2.80
C LEU A 52 5.63 0.15 2.06
N ALA A 53 4.84 0.52 1.06
CA ALA A 53 5.08 1.71 0.25
C ALA A 53 4.90 3.01 1.06
N LYS A 54 5.69 4.04 0.82
CA LYS A 54 5.45 5.39 1.33
C LYS A 54 4.33 6.07 0.55
N LYS A 55 3.52 6.91 1.23
CA LYS A 55 2.44 7.69 0.59
C LYS A 55 3.05 8.64 -0.45
N ASP A 56 4.02 9.43 0.00
CA ASP A 56 4.73 10.42 -0.80
C ASP A 56 6.23 10.06 -0.81
N PRO A 57 6.66 9.18 -1.72
CA PRO A 57 8.01 8.63 -1.69
C PRO A 57 9.08 9.68 -1.99
N ASP A 58 8.82 10.62 -2.89
CA ASP A 58 9.75 11.72 -3.20
C ASP A 58 10.02 12.56 -1.96
N SER A 59 8.95 13.02 -1.30
CA SER A 59 9.09 13.79 -0.06
C SER A 59 9.71 12.96 1.06
N ALA A 60 9.43 11.66 1.13
CA ALA A 60 10.05 10.77 2.11
C ALA A 60 11.56 10.62 1.88
N PHE A 61 11.99 10.52 0.62
CA PHE A 61 13.40 10.49 0.23
C PHE A 61 14.09 11.81 0.58
N GLN A 62 13.49 12.94 0.21
CA GLN A 62 14.05 14.27 0.54
C GLN A 62 14.17 14.48 2.05
N ARG A 63 13.13 14.11 2.82
CA ARG A 63 13.22 14.12 4.29
C ARG A 63 14.34 13.22 4.79
N TRP A 64 14.52 12.02 4.23
CA TRP A 64 15.64 11.14 4.61
C TRP A 64 17.00 11.75 4.24
N LEU A 65 17.14 12.32 3.05
CA LEU A 65 18.38 12.92 2.56
C LEU A 65 18.81 14.10 3.46
N HIS A 66 17.86 14.95 3.86
CA HIS A 66 18.11 16.14 4.67
C HIS A 66 17.93 15.94 6.19
N LYS A 67 17.49 14.77 6.65
CA LYS A 67 17.35 14.46 8.10
C LYS A 67 18.65 14.64 8.89
N ARG A 68 19.79 14.53 8.22
CA ARG A 68 21.10 14.84 8.81
C ARG A 68 21.78 15.86 7.92
N GLU A 69 22.18 16.98 8.49
CA GLU A 69 22.78 18.13 7.80
C GLU A 69 23.88 17.73 6.81
N LYS A 70 24.81 16.86 7.22
CA LYS A 70 25.95 16.44 6.39
C LYS A 70 25.66 15.28 5.43
N ARG A 71 24.45 14.69 5.43
CA ARG A 71 24.17 13.48 4.63
C ARG A 71 24.15 13.77 3.14
N ALA A 72 23.45 14.82 2.72
CA ALA A 72 23.37 15.19 1.30
C ALA A 72 24.77 15.40 0.71
N GLY A 73 25.59 16.24 1.36
CA GLY A 73 26.98 16.49 0.93
C GLY A 73 27.90 15.27 0.95
N ARG A 74 27.78 14.39 1.97
CA ARG A 74 28.57 13.14 1.99
C ARG A 74 28.19 12.20 0.84
N LEU A 75 26.89 12.14 0.52
CA LEU A 75 26.40 11.25 -0.52
C LEU A 75 26.74 11.77 -1.92
N SER A 76 26.62 13.09 -2.15
CA SER A 76 27.03 13.71 -3.42
C SER A 76 28.53 13.61 -3.65
N ASN A 77 29.35 13.67 -2.60
CA ASN A 77 30.80 13.45 -2.71
C ASN A 77 31.16 12.00 -3.08
N PHE A 78 30.36 11.02 -2.66
CA PHE A 78 30.62 9.60 -2.94
C PHE A 78 29.99 9.13 -4.27
N LEU A 79 28.80 9.63 -4.62
CA LEU A 79 27.98 9.14 -5.73
C LEU A 79 27.70 10.22 -6.80
N SER A 80 28.35 11.38 -6.81
CA SER A 80 27.95 12.51 -7.66
C SER A 80 26.50 13.00 -7.41
N GLU A 81 26.21 14.25 -7.74
CA GLU A 81 24.86 14.80 -7.59
C GLU A 81 23.83 14.05 -8.45
N LYS A 82 24.22 13.62 -9.66
CA LYS A 82 23.32 12.91 -10.58
C LYS A 82 22.89 11.54 -10.03
N GLN A 83 23.81 10.78 -9.44
CA GLN A 83 23.44 9.46 -8.91
C GLN A 83 22.68 9.59 -7.59
N VAL A 84 22.84 10.69 -6.84
CA VAL A 84 21.96 11.01 -5.69
C VAL A 84 20.53 11.29 -6.15
N VAL A 85 20.34 12.05 -7.23
CA VAL A 85 19.02 12.26 -7.83
C VAL A 85 18.43 10.93 -8.29
N GLU A 86 19.22 10.10 -8.99
CA GLU A 86 18.75 8.81 -9.48
C GLU A 86 18.42 7.81 -8.36
N LEU A 87 19.13 7.88 -7.23
CA LEU A 87 18.78 7.13 -6.02
C LEU A 87 17.37 7.51 -5.52
N GLY A 88 17.03 8.80 -5.58
CA GLY A 88 15.70 9.31 -5.26
C GLY A 88 14.64 8.78 -6.24
N ASN A 89 14.92 8.85 -7.54
CA ASN A 89 14.04 8.32 -8.58
C ASN A 89 13.80 6.81 -8.40
N SER A 90 14.86 6.04 -8.16
CA SER A 90 14.81 4.61 -7.88
C SER A 90 13.98 4.31 -6.63
N TYR A 91 14.17 5.07 -5.55
CA TYR A 91 13.37 4.94 -4.33
C TYR A 91 11.88 5.15 -4.63
N SER A 92 11.53 6.19 -5.38
CA SER A 92 10.15 6.45 -5.78
C SER A 92 9.59 5.39 -6.71
N GLY A 93 10.39 4.90 -7.65
CA GLY A 93 10.05 3.78 -8.53
C GLY A 93 9.69 2.51 -7.74
N ILE A 94 10.51 2.13 -6.75
CA ILE A 94 10.23 0.97 -5.88
C ILE A 94 8.93 1.16 -5.10
N ASN A 95 8.69 2.35 -4.54
CA ASN A 95 7.46 2.63 -3.81
C ASN A 95 6.22 2.60 -4.72
N ASN A 96 6.34 3.10 -5.94
CA ASN A 96 5.26 3.03 -6.93
C ASN A 96 5.02 1.58 -7.38
N TRP A 97 6.07 0.79 -7.54
CA TRP A 97 5.97 -0.64 -7.81
C TRP A 97 5.27 -1.38 -6.66
N LEU A 98 5.59 -1.09 -5.40
CA LEU A 98 4.91 -1.66 -4.23
C LEU A 98 3.42 -1.30 -4.20
N LYS A 99 3.05 -0.05 -4.53
CA LYS A 99 1.64 0.37 -4.64
C LYS A 99 0.91 -0.36 -5.76
N LYS A 100 1.56 -0.55 -6.90
CA LYS A 100 0.99 -1.20 -8.10
C LYS A 100 0.83 -2.71 -7.92
N THR A 101 1.83 -3.37 -7.34
CA THR A 101 1.82 -4.82 -7.09
C THR A 101 0.92 -5.18 -5.92
N GLY A 102 0.95 -4.35 -4.87
CA GLY A 102 0.09 -4.47 -3.71
C GLY A 102 -1.38 -4.19 -4.00
N GLU A 103 -2.19 -4.32 -2.96
CA GLU A 103 -3.61 -3.99 -3.00
C GLU A 103 -3.91 -2.97 -1.89
N ALA A 104 -4.54 -1.85 -2.25
CA ALA A 104 -4.93 -0.85 -1.26
C ALA A 104 -5.94 -1.44 -0.27
N PRO A 105 -5.93 -1.02 1.01
CA PRO A 105 -6.91 -1.48 1.99
C PRO A 105 -8.32 -1.16 1.52
N VAL A 106 -9.19 -2.16 1.51
CA VAL A 106 -10.63 -1.94 1.31
C VAL A 106 -11.23 -1.57 2.67
N VAL A 107 -11.64 -0.32 2.79
CA VAL A 107 -12.25 0.24 4.00
C VAL A 107 -13.77 0.14 3.88
N ILE A 108 -14.44 -0.07 5.01
CA ILE A 108 -15.90 -0.06 5.08
C ILE A 108 -16.38 1.39 4.85
N ASP A 109 -17.28 1.58 3.88
CA ASP A 109 -18.04 2.83 3.75
C ASP A 109 -19.26 2.68 4.65
N ASP A 110 -19.41 3.58 5.63
CA ASP A 110 -20.59 3.70 6.49
C ASP A 110 -21.70 4.51 5.79
#